data_AF-A0A1G2C0A5-F1
#
_entry.id   AF-A0A1G2C0A5-F1
#
_cell.length_a   1.000
_cell.length_b   1.000
_cell.length_c   1.000
_cell.angle_alpha   90.00
_cell.angle_beta   90.00
_cell.angle_gamma   90.00
#
_symmetry.space_group_name_H-M   'P 1'
#
loop_
_entity.id
_entity.type
_entity.pdbx_description
1 polymer ?
#
loop_
_entity_poly.entity_id
_entity_poly.type
_entity_poly.pdbx_seq_one_letter_code
_entity_poly.pdbx_strand_id
1 'polypeptide(L)'
;MSKEKRIEQPSISQESGRFAEQSVEKSLDGAKLEKFSQSKEQPENDNISPTVNLDDGETSSNAQANIASVIHQKIENVLAEGMEDVYLSLDAGTQKVFKTKGEDVSVKITNLLLQAKIKVKEITKLILEWLRLIPRVNKHYLEQEAKIKTEKILKINQPK
;
A
#
# COMPACT_ATOMS: atom_id res chain seq x y z
N MET A 1 55.91 23.89 23.33
CA MET A 1 55.70 23.24 22.02
C MET A 1 55.74 21.73 22.24
N SER A 2 54.74 21.03 21.66
CA SER A 2 54.64 19.60 21.39
C SER A 2 54.80 18.58 22.54
N LYS A 3 53.66 18.01 22.96
CA LYS A 3 53.60 16.65 23.51
C LYS A 3 52.74 15.81 22.57
N GLU A 4 53.42 15.00 21.77
CA GLU A 4 52.87 13.93 20.95
C GLU A 4 52.08 12.96 21.84
N LYS A 5 50.78 12.82 21.59
CA LYS A 5 49.98 11.73 22.16
C LYS A 5 49.58 10.79 21.03
N ARG A 6 50.32 9.68 21.03
CA ARG A 6 50.21 8.47 20.21
C ARG A 6 48.76 8.04 20.01
N ILE A 7 48.40 7.88 18.74
CA ILE A 7 47.15 7.32 18.24
C ILE A 7 47.22 5.80 18.42
N GLU A 8 46.32 5.23 19.22
CA GLU A 8 46.09 3.79 19.28
C GLU A 8 45.05 3.40 18.23
N GLN A 9 45.43 2.45 17.37
CA GLN A 9 44.59 1.88 16.33
C GLN A 9 43.52 0.95 16.92
N PRO A 10 42.31 0.88 16.34
CA PRO A 10 41.35 -0.17 16.70
C PRO A 10 41.75 -1.50 16.05
N SER A 11 42.06 -2.50 16.89
CA SER A 11 42.21 -3.89 16.46
C SER A 11 40.89 -4.43 15.92
N ILE A 12 40.91 -4.73 14.62
CA ILE A 12 39.89 -5.49 13.91
C ILE A 12 40.05 -6.97 14.27
N SER A 13 39.00 -7.58 14.82
CA SER A 13 38.91 -9.04 14.93
C SER A 13 37.80 -9.53 14.02
N GLN A 14 38.25 -10.23 12.98
CA GLN A 14 37.44 -11.02 12.08
C GLN A 14 36.93 -12.25 12.83
N GLU A 15 35.63 -12.54 12.74
CA GLU A 15 35.15 -13.90 12.90
C GLU A 15 34.31 -14.30 11.69
N SER A 16 34.88 -15.26 10.98
CA SER A 16 34.43 -15.87 9.74
C SER A 16 33.41 -16.97 10.08
N GLY A 17 32.16 -16.79 9.65
CA GLY A 17 31.09 -17.76 9.85
C GLY A 17 30.39 -18.11 8.54
N ARG A 18 30.96 -19.10 7.84
CA ARG A 18 30.40 -19.92 6.74
C ARG A 18 28.91 -19.70 6.41
N PHE A 19 28.63 -19.20 5.22
CA PHE A 19 27.41 -19.57 4.49
C PHE A 19 27.83 -20.35 3.24
N ALA A 20 27.41 -21.62 3.22
CA ALA A 20 27.65 -22.54 2.14
C ALA A 20 26.86 -22.11 0.90
N GLU A 21 27.58 -22.10 -0.21
CA GLU A 21 27.08 -22.00 -1.57
C GLU A 21 26.21 -23.23 -1.90
N GLN A 22 25.05 -23.02 -2.53
CA GLN A 22 24.56 -23.98 -3.50
C GLN A 22 23.82 -23.27 -4.63
N SER A 23 24.58 -23.07 -5.71
CA SER A 23 24.12 -22.82 -7.06
C SER A 23 23.40 -24.05 -7.61
N VAL A 24 22.21 -23.87 -8.18
CA VAL A 24 21.73 -24.70 -9.29
C VAL A 24 21.01 -23.77 -10.29
N GLU A 25 21.73 -23.44 -11.35
CA GLU A 25 21.16 -23.04 -12.63
C GLU A 25 20.55 -24.28 -13.31
N LYS A 26 19.34 -24.13 -13.88
CA LYS A 26 19.09 -24.71 -15.21
C LYS A 26 18.01 -23.93 -15.97
N SER A 27 18.49 -23.31 -17.02
CA SER A 27 17.78 -22.73 -18.16
C SER A 27 16.90 -23.77 -18.89
N LEU A 28 15.80 -23.32 -19.51
CA LEU A 28 15.57 -23.39 -20.98
C LEU A 28 14.09 -23.18 -21.38
N ASP A 29 13.93 -22.25 -22.32
CA ASP A 29 13.05 -22.21 -23.49
C ASP A 29 11.52 -22.30 -23.41
N GLY A 30 10.88 -21.35 -24.13
CA GLY A 30 9.49 -21.47 -24.54
C GLY A 30 8.87 -20.15 -25.00
N ALA A 31 9.30 -19.65 -26.16
CA ALA A 31 8.84 -18.42 -26.76
C ALA A 31 7.33 -18.39 -27.06
N LYS A 32 6.79 -17.19 -26.89
CA LYS A 32 5.45 -16.69 -27.17
C LYS A 32 5.28 -16.41 -28.67
N LEU A 33 4.27 -16.99 -29.31
CA LEU A 33 3.56 -16.36 -30.43
C LEU A 33 2.24 -17.08 -30.70
N GLU A 34 1.11 -16.45 -30.38
CA GLU A 34 -0.15 -16.67 -31.09
C GLU A 34 -0.94 -15.36 -31.00
N LYS A 35 -1.46 -14.98 -32.14
CA LYS A 35 -1.89 -13.67 -32.59
C LYS A 35 -3.40 -13.77 -32.81
N PHE A 36 -4.20 -13.07 -32.02
CA PHE A 36 -5.62 -12.84 -32.32
C PHE A 36 -5.92 -11.40 -31.91
N SER A 37 -5.99 -10.48 -32.87
CA SER A 37 -7.13 -10.20 -33.77
C SER A 37 -8.14 -9.27 -33.12
N GLN A 38 -8.13 -8.08 -33.70
CA GLN A 38 -8.97 -6.92 -33.51
C GLN A 38 -10.39 -7.17 -34.04
N SER A 39 -11.39 -6.72 -33.26
CA SER A 39 -12.73 -6.22 -33.63
C SER A 39 -13.42 -5.92 -32.29
N LYS A 40 -13.57 -4.68 -31.81
CA LYS A 40 -14.43 -3.58 -32.26
C LYS A 40 -15.78 -4.08 -32.78
N GLU A 41 -16.76 -4.12 -31.86
CA GLU A 41 -18.17 -3.88 -32.15
C GLU A 41 -18.91 -3.59 -30.82
N GLN A 42 -19.30 -2.33 -30.67
CA GLN A 42 -20.40 -1.92 -29.80
C GLN A 42 -21.70 -2.34 -30.48
N PRO A 43 -22.71 -2.77 -29.72
CA PRO A 43 -24.07 -2.43 -30.06
C PRO A 43 -24.58 -1.38 -29.08
N GLU A 44 -24.89 -0.25 -29.69
CA GLU A 44 -25.61 0.90 -29.17
C GLU A 44 -27.04 0.42 -28.92
N ASN A 45 -27.50 0.47 -27.67
CA ASN A 45 -28.91 0.25 -27.36
C ASN A 45 -29.47 1.54 -26.78
N ASP A 46 -29.97 2.38 -27.69
CA ASP A 46 -30.93 3.43 -27.40
C ASP A 46 -32.23 2.78 -26.92
N ASN A 47 -32.45 2.77 -25.61
CA ASN A 47 -33.79 2.67 -25.06
C ASN A 47 -33.97 3.70 -23.96
N ILE A 48 -34.34 4.90 -24.38
CA ILE A 48 -34.92 5.94 -23.52
C ILE A 48 -36.40 6.06 -23.88
N SER A 49 -37.25 5.60 -22.96
CA SER A 49 -38.49 6.30 -22.68
C SER A 49 -38.83 6.27 -21.18
N PRO A 50 -39.43 7.35 -20.68
CA PRO A 50 -39.52 7.64 -19.26
C PRO A 50 -40.78 7.01 -18.67
N THR A 51 -40.62 6.14 -17.68
CA THR A 51 -41.70 5.80 -16.76
C THR A 51 -41.38 6.39 -15.40
N VAL A 52 -42.17 7.40 -15.06
CA VAL A 52 -42.30 7.98 -13.73
C VAL A 52 -42.81 6.90 -12.78
N ASN A 53 -41.90 6.33 -11.98
CA ASN A 53 -42.29 5.58 -10.79
C ASN A 53 -42.02 6.47 -9.58
N LEU A 54 -43.10 7.06 -9.05
CA LEU A 54 -43.20 7.49 -7.67
C LEU A 54 -43.39 6.22 -6.85
N ASP A 55 -42.27 5.62 -6.41
CA ASP A 55 -42.29 4.53 -5.43
C ASP A 55 -41.34 4.86 -4.28
N ASP A 56 -41.93 4.87 -3.09
CA ASP A 56 -41.40 5.32 -1.82
C ASP A 56 -40.57 4.16 -1.24
N GLY A 57 -39.22 4.23 -1.26
CA GLY A 57 -38.42 3.19 -0.60
C GLY A 57 -36.93 3.00 -0.91
N GLU A 58 -36.26 3.80 -1.75
CA GLU A 58 -34.88 3.50 -2.19
C GLU A 58 -33.78 4.52 -1.82
N THR A 59 -33.98 5.38 -0.80
CA THR A 59 -33.00 6.45 -0.51
C THR A 59 -31.75 5.99 0.27
N SER A 60 -31.69 4.74 0.77
CA SER A 60 -30.65 4.35 1.74
C SER A 60 -29.34 3.83 1.12
N SER A 61 -29.39 3.21 -0.07
CA SER A 61 -28.20 2.58 -0.69
C SER A 61 -27.17 3.61 -1.20
N ASN A 62 -27.64 4.73 -1.73
CA ASN A 62 -26.77 5.76 -2.30
C ASN A 62 -26.02 6.54 -1.20
N ALA A 63 -26.67 6.83 -0.06
CA ALA A 63 -26.03 7.53 1.05
C ALA A 63 -24.85 6.75 1.64
N GLN A 64 -24.99 5.44 1.79
CA GLN A 64 -23.94 4.59 2.36
C GLN A 64 -22.74 4.41 1.41
N ALA A 65 -22.98 4.30 0.10
CA ALA A 65 -21.93 4.25 -0.91
C ALA A 65 -21.09 5.56 -0.93
N ASN A 66 -21.75 6.72 -0.80
CA ASN A 66 -21.07 8.01 -0.71
C ASN A 66 -20.20 8.12 0.55
N ILE A 67 -20.72 7.69 1.71
CA ILE A 67 -19.94 7.70 2.96
C ILE A 67 -18.70 6.81 2.85
N ALA A 68 -18.85 5.60 2.29
CA ALA A 68 -17.73 4.69 2.09
C ALA A 68 -16.66 5.29 1.17
N SER A 69 -17.07 5.95 0.08
CA SER A 69 -16.15 6.65 -0.83
C SER A 69 -15.39 7.78 -0.13
N VAL A 70 -16.07 8.60 0.67
CA VAL A 70 -15.41 9.69 1.43
C VAL A 70 -14.43 9.13 2.47
N ILE A 71 -14.78 8.05 3.15
CA ILE A 71 -13.88 7.38 4.11
C ILE A 71 -12.66 6.81 3.38
N HIS A 72 -12.87 6.14 2.25
CA HIS A 72 -11.80 5.57 1.43
C HIS A 72 -10.81 6.64 0.98
N GLN A 73 -11.29 7.75 0.42
CA GLN A 73 -10.43 8.87 0.01
C GLN A 73 -9.63 9.46 1.19
N LYS A 74 -10.24 9.59 2.37
CA LYS A 74 -9.52 10.06 3.57
C LYS A 74 -8.42 9.09 3.99
N ILE A 75 -8.65 7.78 3.88
CA ILE A 75 -7.64 6.76 4.17
C ILE A 75 -6.48 6.87 3.17
N GLU A 76 -6.75 6.99 1.87
CA GLU A 76 -5.72 7.18 0.86
C GLU A 76 -4.83 8.39 1.16
N ASN A 77 -5.46 9.52 1.52
CA ASN A 77 -4.74 10.73 1.90
C ASN A 77 -3.83 10.49 3.12
N VAL A 78 -4.32 9.80 4.16
CA VAL A 78 -3.50 9.49 5.35
C VAL A 78 -2.36 8.53 5.02
N LEU A 79 -2.57 7.56 4.12
CA LEU A 79 -1.50 6.67 3.66
C LEU A 79 -0.44 7.44 2.88
N ALA A 80 -0.84 8.33 1.98
CA ALA A 80 0.05 9.13 1.14
C ALA A 80 0.80 10.24 1.91
N GLU A 81 0.27 10.73 3.02
CA GLU A 81 0.87 11.79 3.82
C GLU A 81 2.32 11.45 4.22
N GLY A 82 3.27 12.31 3.85
CA GLY A 82 4.70 12.14 4.16
C GLY A 82 5.42 11.05 3.35
N MET A 83 4.80 10.51 2.30
CA MET A 83 5.39 9.43 1.48
C MET A 83 6.01 9.92 0.16
N GLU A 84 5.93 11.22 -0.18
CA GLU A 84 6.39 11.74 -1.47
C GLU A 84 7.89 11.52 -1.71
N ASP A 85 8.73 11.97 -0.79
CA ASP A 85 10.19 11.80 -0.89
C ASP A 85 10.60 10.31 -0.96
N VAL A 86 9.92 9.48 -0.15
CA VAL A 86 10.14 8.03 -0.15
C VAL A 86 9.78 7.45 -1.51
N TYR A 87 8.60 7.78 -2.04
CA TYR A 87 8.13 7.30 -3.34
C TYR A 87 9.06 7.69 -4.48
N LEU A 88 9.50 8.95 -4.51
CA LEU A 88 10.44 9.46 -5.52
C LEU A 88 11.82 8.79 -5.45
N SER A 89 12.21 8.29 -4.29
CA SER A 89 13.47 7.55 -4.10
C SER A 89 13.43 6.09 -4.59
N LEU A 90 12.22 5.54 -4.81
CA LEU A 90 12.05 4.15 -5.28
C LEU A 90 12.34 4.01 -6.78
N ASP A 91 12.76 2.83 -7.22
CA ASP A 91 12.82 2.51 -8.64
C ASP A 91 11.42 2.35 -9.25
N ALA A 92 11.28 2.47 -10.57
CA ALA A 92 9.99 2.45 -11.25
C ALA A 92 9.17 1.15 -11.01
N GLY A 93 9.84 0.01 -10.83
CA GLY A 93 9.19 -1.26 -10.53
C GLY A 93 8.59 -1.24 -9.13
N THR A 94 9.38 -0.85 -8.14
CA THR A 94 8.94 -0.73 -6.75
C THR A 94 7.89 0.37 -6.58
N GLN A 95 7.99 1.50 -7.27
CA GLN A 95 6.96 2.56 -7.28
C GLN A 95 5.60 2.02 -7.72
N LYS A 96 5.56 1.23 -8.80
CA LYS A 96 4.32 0.63 -9.29
C LYS A 96 3.71 -0.32 -8.25
N VAL A 97 4.53 -1.21 -7.68
CA VAL A 97 4.08 -2.15 -6.64
C VAL A 97 3.60 -1.40 -5.40
N PHE A 98 4.34 -0.39 -4.96
CA PHE A 98 4.01 0.42 -3.78
C PHE A 98 2.66 1.13 -3.95
N LYS A 99 2.42 1.72 -5.13
CA LYS A 99 1.16 2.39 -5.46
C LYS A 99 -0.02 1.42 -5.47
N THR A 100 0.07 0.33 -6.24
CA THR A 100 -1.00 -0.66 -6.33
C THR A 100 -1.28 -1.30 -4.96
N LYS A 101 -0.25 -1.55 -4.14
CA LYS A 101 -0.44 -2.06 -2.78
C LYS A 101 -1.03 -1.03 -1.83
N GLY A 102 -0.74 0.25 -2.01
CA GLY A 102 -1.38 1.34 -1.27
C GLY A 102 -2.89 1.39 -1.55
N GLU A 103 -3.28 1.28 -2.82
CA GLU A 103 -4.68 1.20 -3.26
C GLU A 103 -5.37 -0.03 -2.63
N ASP A 104 -4.79 -1.23 -2.76
CA ASP A 104 -5.31 -2.46 -2.14
C ASP A 104 -5.52 -2.32 -0.61
N VAL A 105 -4.54 -1.71 0.07
CA VAL A 105 -4.55 -1.56 1.53
C VAL A 105 -5.60 -0.54 1.96
N SER A 106 -5.77 0.56 1.22
CA SER A 106 -6.79 1.56 1.50
C SER A 106 -8.21 0.96 1.46
N VAL A 107 -8.49 0.09 0.48
CA VAL A 107 -9.77 -0.64 0.37
C VAL A 107 -9.97 -1.57 1.55
N LYS A 108 -8.95 -2.35 1.92
CA LYS A 108 -9.03 -3.27 3.07
C LYS A 108 -9.26 -2.54 4.38
N ILE A 109 -8.58 -1.43 4.60
CA ILE A 109 -8.75 -0.59 5.80
C ILE A 109 -10.15 0.02 5.83
N THR A 110 -10.65 0.50 4.69
CA THR A 110 -12.03 1.02 4.57
C THR A 110 -13.03 -0.05 5.03
N ASN A 111 -12.91 -1.26 4.51
CA ASN A 111 -13.76 -2.38 4.90
C ASN A 111 -13.63 -2.75 6.38
N LEU A 112 -12.45 -2.58 7.00
CA LEU A 112 -12.26 -2.79 8.43
C LEU A 112 -12.87 -1.68 9.29
N LEU A 113 -12.89 -0.43 8.80
CA LEU A 113 -13.49 0.70 9.51
C LEU A 113 -15.02 0.69 9.46
N LEU A 114 -15.61 0.17 8.38
CA LEU A 114 -17.07 0.03 8.23
C LEU A 114 -17.65 -1.13 9.08
N GLN A 115 -16.81 -1.96 9.68
CA GLN A 115 -17.28 -3.03 10.58
C GLN A 115 -17.71 -2.48 11.93
N ALA A 116 -18.73 -3.11 12.52
CA ALA A 116 -19.22 -2.77 13.87
C ALA A 116 -18.14 -2.87 14.97
N LYS A 117 -17.12 -3.70 14.78
CA LYS A 117 -15.97 -3.84 15.70
C LYS A 117 -14.66 -3.61 14.96
N ILE A 118 -14.08 -2.44 15.18
CA ILE A 118 -12.80 -2.06 14.57
C ILE A 118 -11.66 -2.90 15.15
N LYS A 119 -10.90 -3.56 14.27
CA LYS A 119 -9.72 -4.35 14.63
C LYS A 119 -8.45 -3.51 14.42
N VAL A 120 -8.11 -2.68 15.40
CA VAL A 120 -6.95 -1.77 15.34
C VAL A 120 -5.65 -2.49 14.99
N LYS A 121 -5.41 -3.68 15.58
CA LYS A 121 -4.21 -4.48 15.31
C LYS A 121 -4.08 -4.90 13.83
N GLU A 122 -5.20 -5.21 13.18
CA GLU A 122 -5.22 -5.60 11.77
C GLU A 122 -4.92 -4.40 10.86
N ILE A 123 -5.46 -3.22 11.18
CA ILE A 123 -5.17 -1.98 10.45
C ILE A 123 -3.67 -1.68 10.54
N THR A 124 -3.08 -1.67 11.74
CA THR A 124 -1.65 -1.43 11.92
C THR A 124 -0.80 -2.46 11.17
N LYS A 125 -1.21 -3.73 11.18
CA LYS A 125 -0.50 -4.80 10.46
C LYS A 125 -0.51 -4.55 8.95
N LEU A 126 -1.66 -4.22 8.35
CA LEU A 126 -1.78 -3.92 6.92
C LEU A 126 -0.88 -2.75 6.51
N ILE A 127 -0.86 -1.67 7.30
CA ILE A 127 -0.01 -0.50 7.04
C ILE A 127 1.46 -0.88 7.16
N LEU A 128 1.84 -1.61 8.20
CA LEU A 128 3.23 -2.05 8.40
C LEU A 128 3.72 -2.97 7.27
N GLU A 129 2.88 -3.90 6.81
CA GLU A 129 3.21 -4.80 5.69
C GLU A 129 3.39 -4.03 4.38
N TRP A 130 2.59 -3.00 4.14
CA TRP A 130 2.76 -2.11 2.99
C TRP A 130 4.04 -1.28 3.07
N LEU A 131 4.30 -0.65 4.22
CA LEU A 131 5.49 0.16 4.44
C LEU A 131 6.79 -0.66 4.32
N ARG A 132 6.75 -1.97 4.61
CA ARG A 132 7.90 -2.89 4.42
C ARG A 132 8.33 -3.09 2.98
N LEU A 133 7.53 -2.66 2.00
CA LEU A 133 7.94 -2.65 0.59
C LEU A 133 9.07 -1.63 0.33
N ILE A 134 9.24 -0.64 1.22
CA ILE A 134 10.26 0.38 1.08
C ILE A 134 11.63 -0.22 1.48
N PRO A 135 12.61 -0.29 0.56
CA PRO A 135 13.93 -0.82 0.87
C PRO A 135 14.71 0.16 1.75
N ARG A 136 15.63 -0.37 2.56
CA ARG A 136 16.63 0.41 3.32
C ARG A 136 16.08 1.36 4.39
N VAL A 137 14.81 1.23 4.79
CA VAL A 137 14.23 2.00 5.89
C VAL A 137 14.29 1.22 7.20
N ASN A 138 14.56 1.92 8.30
CA ASN A 138 14.64 1.32 9.63
C ASN A 138 13.27 0.74 10.05
N LYS A 139 13.26 -0.49 10.56
CA LYS A 139 12.08 -1.16 11.10
C LYS A 139 11.33 -0.31 12.13
N HIS A 140 12.04 0.37 13.02
CA HIS A 140 11.39 1.20 14.06
C HIS A 140 10.64 2.39 13.47
N TYR A 141 11.17 2.97 12.39
CA TYR A 141 10.48 4.03 11.66
C TYR A 141 9.18 3.50 11.04
N LEU A 142 9.23 2.36 10.36
CA LEU A 142 8.03 1.76 9.75
C LEU A 142 6.95 1.43 10.79
N GLU A 143 7.37 0.97 11.98
CA GLU A 143 6.45 0.69 13.10
C GLU A 143 5.83 1.95 13.68
N GLN A 144 6.59 3.03 13.84
CA GLN A 144 6.08 4.31 14.32
C GLN A 144 5.13 4.94 13.30
N GLU A 145 5.52 4.93 12.03
CA GLU A 145 4.72 5.46 10.94
C GLU A 145 3.40 4.70 10.81
N ALA A 146 3.44 3.36 10.91
CA ALA A 146 2.24 2.55 10.93
C ALA A 146 1.32 2.89 12.11
N LYS A 147 1.86 3.13 13.31
CA LYS A 147 1.07 3.55 14.49
C LYS A 147 0.42 4.92 14.28
N ILE A 148 1.20 5.92 13.83
CA ILE A 148 0.73 7.28 13.58
C ILE A 148 -0.41 7.27 12.55
N LYS A 149 -0.23 6.54 11.44
CA LYS A 149 -1.26 6.43 10.41
C LYS A 149 -2.50 5.69 10.92
N THR A 150 -2.35 4.60 11.68
CA THR A 150 -3.50 3.94 12.31
C THR A 150 -4.26 4.91 13.21
N GLU A 151 -3.60 5.68 14.06
CA GLU A 151 -4.26 6.65 14.94
C GLU A 151 -5.03 7.71 14.15
N LYS A 152 -4.47 8.22 13.05
CA LYS A 152 -5.15 9.16 12.14
C LYS A 152 -6.37 8.52 11.47
N ILE A 153 -6.24 7.28 11.00
CA ILE A 153 -7.34 6.53 10.38
C ILE A 153 -8.49 6.31 11.35
N LEU A 154 -8.21 5.96 12.61
CA LEU A 154 -9.25 5.76 13.62
C LEU A 154 -10.05 7.03 13.90
N LYS A 155 -9.42 8.20 13.80
CA LYS A 155 -10.09 9.50 13.97
C LYS A 155 -11.07 9.84 12.84
N ILE A 156 -11.01 9.16 11.68
CA ILE A 156 -11.94 9.38 10.57
C ILE A 156 -13.37 8.96 10.96
N ASN A 157 -13.50 7.91 11.77
CA ASN A 157 -14.80 7.33 12.15
C ASN A 157 -15.28 7.78 13.54
N GLN A 158 -14.58 8.71 14.19
CA GLN A 158 -15.05 9.26 15.46
C GLN A 158 -15.86 10.54 15.20
N PRO A 159 -17.10 10.65 15.71
CA PRO A 159 -17.79 11.93 15.73
C PRO A 159 -16.96 12.90 16.59
N LYS A 160 -16.72 14.11 16.06
CA LYS A 160 -16.04 15.20 16.79
C LYS A 160 -16.91 15.75 17.90
#